data_AF-A0A534IS47-F1
#
_entry.id   AF-A0A534IS47-F1
#
_cell.length_a   1.000
_cell.length_b   1.000
_cell.length_c   1.000
_cell.angle_alpha   90.00
_cell.angle_beta   90.00
_cell.angle_gamma   90.00
#
_symmetry.space_group_name_H-M   'P 1'
#
loop_
_entity.id
_entity.type
_entity.pdbx_description
1 polymer ?
#
loop_
_entity_poly.entity_id
_entity_poly.type
_entity_poly.pdbx_seq_one_letter_code
_entity_poly.pdbx_strand_id
1 'polypeptide(L)'
;MLDLRRPWPFALFVVLAHVLSRFIGVTVHELLGHATAAVLLGGSAYGVYISPGSGITYVYLPEGVPVAGVVAMLGAGIAVESAFGVAIWWLTRRSESAAWRAFGLVAATVLIVYSLVYMATGAYDAFRGDTWAIVSTLQAPALAAGFAAVGGLWTLLAGVLISFDVIRLLGGPGRDLRHESLMLILFWLVPAPLAFLPGFSAFNALEESPLAYVGAFAAVVISVAALLLYVDFLPRARDPETRTALPWRSVAAVALPLLLFVPAWVGVFGVTQQGATGLLLETPPVQVEPAWLGDLGMNLEVFVHYDFNVTLFWRFHGTFVAGSPLEAQIAASFRNRMDRDFYNRLALTLVGDAVNESSWLVAESDIHPNETVWVLGQTYTGARVVRLDPSPFNRFSFLSRVGNDTTLTLHDPFRYQPTVASAGWLDAVKVSWEMSPGRTLVPVRFAASGGTSAATVSAGYVLWENPNGPSAHTTYQVTLRPV
;
A
#
# COMPACT_ATOMS: atom_id res chain seq x y z
N MET A 1 0.37 -44.35 16.78
CA MET A 1 0.40 -43.74 15.43
C MET A 1 -0.94 -43.04 15.22
N LEU A 2 -0.97 -41.87 14.60
CA LEU A 2 -2.19 -41.14 14.22
C LEU A 2 -2.67 -41.67 12.88
N ASP A 3 -3.86 -42.25 12.82
CA ASP A 3 -4.43 -42.71 11.55
C ASP A 3 -5.14 -41.54 10.84
N LEU A 4 -4.66 -41.15 9.66
CA LEU A 4 -5.27 -40.08 8.86
C LEU A 4 -6.61 -40.49 8.24
N ARG A 5 -7.00 -41.76 8.31
CA ARG A 5 -8.38 -42.16 7.98
C ARG A 5 -9.36 -41.74 9.06
N ARG A 6 -8.90 -41.38 10.27
CA ARG A 6 -9.81 -40.91 11.30
C ARG A 6 -10.16 -39.44 11.08
N PRO A 7 -11.40 -39.02 11.40
CA PRO A 7 -11.85 -37.63 11.25
C PRO A 7 -10.98 -36.60 11.98
N TRP A 8 -10.71 -36.80 13.28
CA TRP A 8 -10.00 -35.80 14.09
C TRP A 8 -8.50 -35.68 13.78
N PRO A 9 -7.72 -36.76 13.53
CA PRO A 9 -6.33 -36.62 13.11
C PRO A 9 -6.20 -35.95 11.76
N PHE A 10 -7.11 -36.25 10.84
CA PHE A 10 -7.14 -35.66 9.52
C PHE A 10 -7.47 -34.17 9.58
N ALA A 11 -8.51 -33.79 10.31
CA ALA A 11 -8.86 -32.38 10.49
C ALA A 11 -7.71 -31.59 11.14
N LEU A 12 -7.08 -32.12 12.19
CA LEU A 12 -5.92 -31.47 12.82
C LEU A 12 -4.75 -31.31 11.83
N PHE A 13 -4.45 -32.35 11.05
CA PHE A 13 -3.42 -32.28 10.03
C PHE A 13 -3.74 -31.23 8.97
N VAL A 14 -4.99 -31.18 8.48
CA VAL A 14 -5.45 -30.19 7.50
C VAL A 14 -5.24 -28.78 8.03
N VAL A 15 -5.63 -28.48 9.27
CA VAL A 15 -5.39 -27.15 9.89
C VAL A 15 -3.91 -26.77 9.90
N LEU A 16 -3.05 -27.66 10.39
CA LEU A 16 -1.61 -27.37 10.50
C LEU A 16 -0.95 -27.18 9.14
N ALA A 17 -1.26 -28.08 8.19
CA ALA A 17 -0.78 -27.99 6.81
C ALA A 17 -1.31 -26.71 6.12
N HIS A 18 -2.53 -26.29 6.46
CA HIS A 18 -3.14 -25.09 5.91
C HIS A 18 -2.40 -23.82 6.32
N VAL A 19 -2.19 -23.65 7.64
CA VAL A 19 -1.48 -22.47 8.17
C VAL A 19 -0.06 -22.38 7.60
N LEU A 20 0.66 -23.50 7.54
CA LEU A 20 1.99 -23.54 6.92
C LEU A 20 1.94 -23.18 5.43
N SER A 21 0.99 -23.75 4.70
CA SER A 21 0.82 -23.48 3.27
C SER A 21 0.45 -22.02 3.00
N ARG A 22 -0.26 -21.35 3.92
CA ARG A 22 -0.58 -19.92 3.80
C ARG A 22 0.66 -19.04 3.91
N PHE A 23 1.55 -19.30 4.86
CA PHE A 23 2.85 -18.60 4.91
C PHE A 23 3.62 -18.77 3.61
N ILE A 24 3.71 -20.01 3.12
CA ILE A 24 4.38 -20.31 1.86
C ILE A 24 3.71 -19.56 0.71
N GLY A 25 2.38 -19.62 0.60
CA GLY A 25 1.62 -18.98 -0.46
C GLY A 25 1.79 -17.48 -0.50
N VAL A 26 1.61 -16.80 0.64
CA VAL A 26 1.83 -15.36 0.73
C VAL A 26 3.29 -15.00 0.42
N THR A 27 4.26 -15.75 0.94
CA THR A 27 5.69 -15.50 0.64
C THR A 27 5.98 -15.64 -0.85
N VAL A 28 5.44 -16.68 -1.50
CA VAL A 28 5.61 -16.92 -2.94
C VAL A 28 4.92 -15.83 -3.74
N HIS A 29 3.70 -15.46 -3.37
CA HIS A 29 2.91 -14.42 -4.03
C HIS A 29 3.62 -13.06 -4.00
N GLU A 30 4.05 -12.65 -2.81
CA GLU A 30 4.66 -11.34 -2.57
C GLU A 30 6.10 -11.26 -3.11
N LEU A 31 6.96 -12.21 -2.76
CA LEU A 31 8.39 -12.16 -3.10
C LEU A 31 8.70 -12.76 -4.48
N LEU A 32 8.22 -13.97 -4.76
CA LEU A 32 8.50 -14.62 -6.05
C LEU A 32 7.60 -14.10 -7.16
N GLY A 33 6.41 -13.59 -6.83
CA GLY A 33 5.50 -12.91 -7.75
C GLY A 33 5.87 -11.44 -7.91
N HIS A 34 5.31 -10.57 -7.07
CA HIS A 34 5.40 -9.12 -7.24
C HIS A 34 6.83 -8.59 -7.19
N ALA A 35 7.60 -8.90 -6.14
CA ALA A 35 8.94 -8.34 -5.97
C ALA A 35 9.87 -8.75 -7.12
N THR A 36 9.86 -10.04 -7.49
CA THR A 36 10.68 -10.54 -8.61
C THR A 36 10.23 -9.95 -9.94
N ALA A 37 8.92 -9.83 -10.19
CA ALA A 37 8.42 -9.19 -11.40
C ALA A 37 8.80 -7.71 -11.48
N ALA A 38 8.74 -6.97 -10.37
CA ALA A 38 9.18 -5.58 -10.31
C ALA A 38 10.67 -5.44 -10.65
N VAL A 39 11.52 -6.29 -10.07
CA VAL A 39 12.96 -6.31 -10.36
C VAL A 39 13.23 -6.66 -11.84
N LEU A 40 12.51 -7.64 -12.40
CA LEU A 40 12.64 -8.03 -13.82
C LEU A 40 12.22 -6.91 -14.78
N LEU A 41 11.34 -6.00 -14.35
CA LEU A 41 10.92 -4.82 -15.10
C LEU A 41 11.86 -3.62 -14.89
N GLY A 42 13.01 -3.81 -14.23
CA GLY A 42 14.00 -2.77 -13.95
C GLY A 42 13.64 -1.87 -12.76
N GLY A 43 12.62 -2.28 -11.98
CA GLY A 43 12.23 -1.63 -10.74
C GLY A 43 12.88 -2.26 -9.52
N SER A 44 12.23 -2.11 -8.36
CA SER A 44 12.73 -2.65 -7.10
C SER A 44 11.61 -2.98 -6.11
N ALA A 45 11.93 -3.76 -5.08
CA ALA A 45 11.03 -4.08 -3.99
C ALA A 45 11.68 -3.65 -2.68
N TYR A 46 11.10 -2.68 -1.98
CA TYR A 46 11.76 -1.99 -0.88
C TYR A 46 11.14 -2.25 0.49
N GLY A 47 9.89 -2.72 0.53
CA GLY A 47 9.23 -3.07 1.79
C GLY A 47 8.42 -4.34 1.62
N VAL A 48 8.41 -5.21 2.63
CA VAL A 48 7.58 -6.41 2.63
C VAL A 48 7.00 -6.71 4.01
N TYR A 49 5.77 -7.19 4.02
CA TYR A 49 5.10 -7.77 5.16
C TYR A 49 4.48 -9.11 4.76
N ILE A 50 4.69 -10.15 5.57
CA ILE A 50 4.17 -11.49 5.34
C ILE A 50 3.49 -11.98 6.60
N SER A 51 2.28 -12.49 6.45
CA SER A 51 1.54 -13.19 7.49
C SER A 51 0.73 -14.34 6.87
N PRO A 52 0.24 -15.30 7.65
CA PRO A 52 -0.58 -16.41 7.10
C PRO A 52 -1.95 -15.93 6.60
N GLY A 53 -2.32 -14.68 6.86
CA GLY A 53 -3.57 -14.10 6.39
C GLY A 53 -3.41 -13.13 5.23
N SER A 54 -2.35 -12.34 5.24
CA SER A 54 -2.15 -11.18 4.37
C SER A 54 -0.66 -10.99 4.07
N GLY A 55 -0.36 -10.52 2.87
CA GLY A 55 0.95 -10.01 2.47
C GLY A 55 0.82 -8.59 1.94
N ILE A 56 1.92 -7.86 1.99
CA ILE A 56 2.10 -6.60 1.27
C ILE A 56 3.54 -6.55 0.79
N THR A 57 3.75 -6.24 -0.49
CA THR A 57 5.04 -5.83 -1.01
C THR A 57 4.94 -4.42 -1.58
N TYR A 58 5.79 -3.52 -1.11
CA TYR A 58 5.96 -2.21 -1.70
C TYR A 58 7.04 -2.27 -2.77
N VAL A 59 6.64 -1.92 -3.99
CA VAL A 59 7.49 -1.98 -5.18
C VAL A 59 7.58 -0.62 -5.85
N TYR A 60 8.72 -0.36 -6.48
CA TYR A 60 8.94 0.74 -7.40
C TYR A 60 9.00 0.20 -8.83
N LEU A 61 8.32 0.84 -9.76
CA LEU A 61 8.49 0.64 -11.20
C LEU A 61 8.94 1.98 -11.84
N PRO A 62 9.94 1.98 -12.74
CA PRO A 62 10.35 3.18 -13.45
C PRO A 62 9.23 3.80 -14.31
N GLU A 63 9.23 5.13 -14.48
CA GLU A 63 8.22 5.88 -15.26
C GLU A 63 8.09 5.39 -16.73
N GLY A 64 9.10 4.71 -17.27
CA GLY A 64 9.11 4.16 -18.62
C GLY A 64 8.49 2.76 -18.78
N VAL A 65 8.06 2.11 -17.70
CA VAL A 65 7.46 0.76 -17.79
C VAL A 65 6.09 0.86 -18.47
N PRO A 66 5.86 0.11 -19.58
CA PRO A 66 4.57 0.14 -20.25
C PRO A 66 3.47 -0.42 -19.35
N VAL A 67 2.23 0.01 -19.56
CA VAL A 67 1.04 -0.47 -18.83
C VAL A 67 0.97 -2.00 -18.78
N ALA A 68 1.32 -2.70 -19.87
CA ALA A 68 1.38 -4.15 -19.90
C ALA A 68 2.39 -4.74 -18.89
N GLY A 69 3.51 -4.07 -18.64
CA GLY A 69 4.49 -4.45 -17.61
C GLY A 69 3.92 -4.27 -16.20
N VAL A 70 3.22 -3.16 -15.94
CA VAL A 70 2.52 -2.94 -14.66
C VAL A 70 1.48 -4.04 -14.42
N VAL A 71 0.66 -4.35 -15.43
CA VAL A 71 -0.33 -5.43 -15.36
C VAL A 71 0.33 -6.80 -15.15
N ALA A 72 1.47 -7.06 -15.80
CA ALA A 72 2.22 -8.30 -15.61
C ALA A 72 2.75 -8.42 -14.17
N MET A 73 3.27 -7.34 -13.59
CA MET A 73 3.73 -7.31 -12.19
C MET A 73 2.57 -7.53 -11.21
N LEU A 74 1.43 -6.87 -11.43
CA LEU A 74 0.23 -7.07 -10.61
C LEU A 74 -0.33 -8.49 -10.75
N GLY A 75 -0.30 -9.09 -11.94
CA GLY A 75 -0.75 -10.48 -12.14
C GLY A 75 0.25 -11.54 -11.67
N ALA A 76 1.51 -11.17 -11.41
CA ALA A 76 2.59 -12.11 -11.11
C ALA A 76 2.36 -12.85 -9.80
N GLY A 77 1.83 -12.18 -8.76
CA GLY A 77 1.51 -12.80 -7.48
C GLY A 77 0.63 -14.04 -7.65
N ILE A 78 -0.55 -13.85 -8.23
CA ILE A 78 -1.54 -14.92 -8.50
C ILE A 78 -0.95 -16.01 -9.40
N ALA A 79 -0.28 -15.63 -10.49
CA ALA A 79 0.25 -16.57 -11.47
C ALA A 79 1.35 -17.46 -10.88
N VAL A 80 2.31 -16.87 -10.16
CA VAL A 80 3.43 -17.59 -9.55
C VAL A 80 2.95 -18.47 -8.39
N GLU A 81 2.05 -17.96 -7.55
CA GLU A 81 1.46 -18.74 -6.46
C GLU A 81 0.72 -19.98 -7.01
N SER A 82 -0.12 -19.80 -8.03
CA SER A 82 -0.86 -20.88 -8.67
C SER A 82 0.07 -21.91 -9.34
N ALA A 83 1.08 -21.45 -10.08
CA ALA A 83 2.05 -22.33 -10.73
C ALA A 83 2.87 -23.13 -9.70
N PHE A 84 3.28 -22.48 -8.60
CA PHE A 84 3.97 -23.13 -7.49
C PHE A 84 3.08 -24.17 -6.80
N GLY A 85 1.79 -23.86 -6.62
CA GLY A 85 0.78 -24.80 -6.13
C GLY A 85 0.63 -26.04 -7.02
N VAL A 86 0.55 -25.85 -8.33
CA VAL A 86 0.50 -26.97 -9.30
C VAL A 86 1.77 -27.82 -9.21
N ALA A 87 2.94 -27.19 -9.11
CA ALA A 87 4.21 -27.90 -8.96
C ALA A 87 4.26 -28.72 -7.66
N ILE A 88 3.88 -28.13 -6.51
CA ILE A 88 3.80 -28.85 -5.24
C ILE A 88 2.82 -30.02 -5.33
N TRP A 89 1.63 -29.79 -5.86
CA TRP A 89 0.62 -30.85 -6.00
C TRP A 89 1.12 -32.00 -6.87
N TRP A 90 1.80 -31.68 -7.98
CA TRP A 90 2.38 -32.66 -8.90
C TRP A 90 3.54 -33.46 -8.31
N LEU A 91 4.40 -32.83 -7.51
CA LEU A 91 5.52 -33.50 -6.85
C LEU A 91 5.02 -34.38 -5.69
N THR A 92 4.12 -33.84 -4.88
CA THR A 92 3.61 -34.52 -3.68
C THR A 92 2.75 -35.72 -4.01
N ARG A 93 1.89 -35.67 -5.03
CA ARG A 93 1.02 -36.80 -5.46
C ARG A 93 1.80 -38.07 -5.83
N ARG A 94 3.07 -37.94 -6.21
CA ARG A 94 3.96 -39.05 -6.61
C ARG A 94 4.72 -39.67 -5.44
N SER A 95 4.65 -39.06 -4.26
CA SER A 95 5.35 -39.55 -3.09
C SER A 95 4.71 -40.83 -2.56
N GLU A 96 5.56 -41.72 -2.07
CA GLU A 96 5.15 -42.91 -1.33
C GLU A 96 4.53 -42.55 0.04
N SER A 97 4.88 -41.38 0.58
CA SER A 97 4.38 -40.89 1.87
C SER A 97 2.95 -40.37 1.75
N ALA A 98 2.01 -41.04 2.41
CA ALA A 98 0.62 -40.60 2.51
C ALA A 98 0.49 -39.19 3.14
N ALA A 99 1.36 -38.86 4.09
CA ALA A 99 1.36 -37.55 4.73
C ALA A 99 1.87 -36.44 3.81
N TRP A 100 2.86 -36.74 2.97
CA TRP A 100 3.35 -35.78 1.99
C TRP A 100 2.32 -35.53 0.88
N ARG A 101 1.61 -36.58 0.45
CA ARG A 101 0.44 -36.46 -0.44
C ARG A 101 -0.66 -35.61 0.20
N ALA A 102 -1.01 -35.87 1.46
CA ALA A 102 -2.00 -35.09 2.19
C ALA A 102 -1.60 -33.62 2.30
N PHE A 103 -0.34 -33.34 2.65
CA PHE A 103 0.20 -31.97 2.71
C PHE A 103 0.07 -31.29 1.34
N GLY A 104 0.48 -31.98 0.28
CA GLY A 104 0.38 -31.49 -1.09
C GLY A 104 -1.02 -31.10 -1.53
N LEU A 105 -2.04 -31.87 -1.11
CA LEU A 105 -3.44 -31.54 -1.39
C LEU A 105 -3.89 -30.28 -0.64
N VAL A 106 -3.53 -30.15 0.64
CA VAL A 106 -3.83 -28.93 1.41
C VAL A 106 -3.11 -27.71 0.84
N ALA A 107 -1.84 -27.86 0.47
CA ALA A 107 -1.04 -26.82 -0.17
C ALA A 107 -1.63 -26.41 -1.52
N ALA A 108 -2.11 -27.36 -2.34
CA ALA A 108 -2.79 -27.09 -3.60
C ALA A 108 -4.07 -26.26 -3.39
N THR A 109 -4.85 -26.56 -2.34
CA THR A 109 -6.01 -25.75 -1.99
C THR A 109 -5.63 -24.30 -1.68
N VAL A 110 -4.57 -24.09 -0.89
CA VAL A 110 -4.13 -22.72 -0.58
C VAL A 110 -3.58 -22.00 -1.80
N LEU A 111 -2.63 -22.61 -2.50
CA LEU A 111 -1.84 -21.96 -3.54
C LEU A 111 -2.59 -21.82 -4.87
N ILE A 112 -3.53 -22.72 -5.16
CA ILE A 112 -4.29 -22.69 -6.42
C ILE A 112 -5.70 -22.18 -6.15
N VAL A 113 -6.47 -22.87 -5.31
CA VAL A 113 -7.89 -22.57 -5.16
C VAL A 113 -8.10 -21.20 -4.54
N TYR A 114 -7.37 -20.83 -3.48
CA TYR A 114 -7.56 -19.51 -2.89
C TYR A 114 -6.95 -18.38 -3.71
N SER A 115 -5.86 -18.63 -4.44
CA SER A 115 -5.31 -17.66 -5.38
C SER A 115 -6.32 -17.34 -6.51
N LEU A 116 -7.05 -18.36 -7.00
CA LEU A 116 -8.11 -18.19 -8.00
C LEU A 116 -9.39 -17.57 -7.44
N VAL A 117 -9.73 -17.85 -6.18
CA VAL A 117 -10.82 -17.14 -5.48
C VAL A 117 -10.44 -15.67 -5.31
N TYR A 118 -9.20 -15.39 -4.89
CA TYR A 118 -8.68 -14.03 -4.78
C TYR A 118 -8.71 -13.30 -6.12
N MET A 119 -8.33 -13.96 -7.22
CA MET A 119 -8.49 -13.43 -8.57
C MET A 119 -9.96 -13.11 -8.91
N ALA A 120 -10.90 -13.98 -8.52
CA ALA A 120 -12.31 -13.81 -8.85
C ALA A 120 -12.98 -12.69 -8.04
N THR A 121 -12.74 -12.64 -6.73
CA THR A 121 -13.35 -11.65 -5.83
C THR A 121 -12.58 -10.35 -5.81
N GLY A 122 -11.26 -10.42 -5.99
CA GLY A 122 -10.30 -9.31 -5.89
C GLY A 122 -10.46 -8.23 -6.96
N ALA A 123 -11.36 -8.43 -7.94
CA ALA A 123 -11.56 -7.55 -9.08
C ALA A 123 -12.60 -6.45 -8.82
N TYR A 124 -13.38 -6.58 -7.73
CA TYR A 124 -14.46 -5.66 -7.39
C TYR A 124 -14.02 -4.65 -6.33
N ASP A 125 -14.63 -3.46 -6.36
CA ASP A 125 -14.32 -2.37 -5.40
C ASP A 125 -14.51 -2.74 -3.93
N ALA A 126 -15.42 -3.66 -3.63
CA ALA A 126 -15.62 -4.13 -2.26
C ALA A 126 -14.45 -4.99 -1.75
N PHE A 127 -13.65 -5.57 -2.64
CA PHE A 127 -12.55 -6.47 -2.30
C PHE A 127 -11.34 -6.13 -3.18
N ARG A 128 -10.75 -4.95 -2.97
CA ARG A 128 -9.65 -4.47 -3.82
C ARG A 128 -8.40 -5.33 -3.64
N GLY A 129 -8.10 -6.15 -4.64
CA GLY A 129 -6.85 -6.90 -4.75
C GLY A 129 -6.12 -6.59 -6.07
N ASP A 130 -5.18 -7.45 -6.46
CA ASP A 130 -4.34 -7.26 -7.65
C ASP A 130 -5.18 -7.09 -8.92
N THR A 131 -6.24 -7.88 -9.05
CA THR A 131 -7.14 -7.83 -10.20
C THR A 131 -7.91 -6.52 -10.27
N TRP A 132 -8.25 -5.90 -9.14
CA TRP A 132 -8.82 -4.56 -9.13
C TRP A 132 -7.77 -3.53 -9.57
N ALA A 133 -6.53 -3.66 -9.09
CA ALA A 133 -5.43 -2.80 -9.51
C ALA A 133 -5.16 -2.92 -11.02
N ILE A 134 -5.26 -4.13 -11.59
CA ILE A 134 -5.19 -4.36 -13.04
C ILE A 134 -6.34 -3.66 -13.78
N VAL A 135 -7.59 -3.86 -13.32
CA VAL A 135 -8.78 -3.22 -13.90
C VAL A 135 -8.66 -1.70 -13.89
N SER A 136 -8.19 -1.13 -12.78
CA SER A 136 -7.96 0.30 -12.58
C SER A 136 -6.86 0.83 -13.51
N THR A 137 -5.72 0.13 -13.56
CA THR A 137 -4.58 0.49 -14.43
C THR A 137 -4.98 0.48 -15.90
N LEU A 138 -5.80 -0.50 -16.32
CA LEU A 138 -6.30 -0.60 -17.69
C LEU A 138 -7.51 0.31 -17.96
N GLN A 139 -8.07 0.96 -16.94
CA GLN A 139 -9.31 1.73 -17.02
C GLN A 139 -10.47 0.96 -17.67
N ALA A 140 -10.55 -0.35 -17.41
CA ALA A 140 -11.42 -1.28 -18.12
C ALA A 140 -12.34 -2.04 -17.15
N PRO A 141 -13.37 -1.39 -16.56
CA PRO A 141 -14.21 -1.97 -15.51
C PRO A 141 -14.92 -3.28 -15.92
N ALA A 142 -15.21 -3.45 -17.21
CA ALA A 142 -15.82 -4.68 -17.73
C ALA A 142 -14.93 -5.93 -17.52
N LEU A 143 -13.60 -5.78 -17.40
CA LEU A 143 -12.70 -6.89 -17.14
C LEU A 143 -12.91 -7.53 -15.76
N ALA A 144 -13.50 -6.83 -14.80
CA ALA A 144 -13.78 -7.39 -13.48
C ALA A 144 -14.68 -8.63 -13.56
N ALA A 145 -15.69 -8.61 -14.44
CA ALA A 145 -16.55 -9.78 -14.69
C ALA A 145 -15.78 -10.93 -15.37
N GLY A 146 -14.78 -10.60 -16.20
CA GLY A 146 -13.89 -11.59 -16.80
C GLY A 146 -13.04 -12.32 -15.75
N PHE A 147 -12.44 -11.58 -14.82
CA PHE A 147 -11.70 -12.15 -13.69
C PHE A 147 -12.60 -13.03 -12.81
N ALA A 148 -13.82 -12.57 -12.50
CA ALA A 148 -14.80 -13.34 -11.75
C ALA A 148 -15.18 -14.66 -12.44
N ALA A 149 -15.47 -14.62 -13.75
CA ALA A 149 -15.86 -15.78 -14.52
C ALA A 149 -14.71 -16.79 -14.65
N VAL A 150 -13.52 -16.33 -15.02
CA VAL A 150 -12.34 -17.19 -15.21
C VAL A 150 -11.86 -17.75 -13.88
N GLY A 151 -11.67 -16.90 -12.86
CA GLY A 151 -11.25 -17.33 -11.53
C GLY A 151 -12.26 -18.29 -10.88
N GLY A 152 -13.56 -18.03 -11.02
CA GLY A 152 -14.62 -18.92 -10.54
C GLY A 152 -14.64 -20.28 -11.24
N LEU A 153 -14.54 -20.30 -12.57
CA LEU A 153 -14.50 -21.55 -13.35
C LEU A 153 -13.29 -22.41 -12.98
N TRP A 154 -12.10 -21.80 -12.92
CA TRP A 154 -10.87 -22.52 -12.56
C TRP A 154 -10.86 -22.96 -11.10
N THR A 155 -11.42 -22.17 -10.19
CA THR A 155 -11.63 -22.54 -8.79
C THR A 155 -12.46 -23.82 -8.68
N LEU A 156 -13.59 -23.89 -9.39
CA LEU A 156 -14.44 -25.08 -9.40
C LEU A 156 -13.72 -26.29 -9.98
N LEU A 157 -13.03 -26.12 -11.11
CA LEU A 157 -12.27 -27.21 -11.74
C LEU A 157 -11.17 -27.74 -10.82
N ALA A 158 -10.32 -26.86 -10.28
CA ALA A 158 -9.25 -27.24 -9.37
C ALA A 158 -9.80 -27.90 -8.09
N GLY A 159 -10.87 -27.33 -7.51
CA GLY A 159 -11.54 -27.89 -6.34
C GLY A 159 -12.07 -29.30 -6.57
N VAL A 160 -12.69 -29.57 -7.73
CA VAL A 160 -13.18 -30.90 -8.10
C VAL A 160 -12.01 -31.89 -8.26
N LEU A 161 -10.94 -31.50 -8.94
CA LEU A 161 -9.78 -32.38 -9.15
C LEU A 161 -9.05 -32.71 -7.85
N ILE A 162 -8.85 -31.71 -6.97
CA ILE A 162 -8.28 -31.91 -5.64
C ILE A 162 -9.19 -32.82 -4.81
N SER A 163 -10.52 -32.63 -4.87
CA SER A 163 -11.49 -33.47 -4.16
C SER A 163 -11.40 -34.94 -4.59
N PHE A 164 -11.23 -35.22 -5.89
CA PHE A 164 -11.01 -36.59 -6.35
C PHE A 164 -9.73 -37.20 -5.81
N ASP A 165 -8.64 -36.42 -5.72
CA ASP A 165 -7.39 -36.92 -5.16
C ASP A 165 -7.44 -37.09 -3.64
N VAL A 166 -8.22 -36.28 -2.90
CA VAL A 166 -8.52 -36.50 -1.48
C VAL A 166 -9.24 -37.84 -1.29
N ILE A 167 -10.27 -38.10 -2.10
CA ILE A 167 -11.01 -39.38 -2.06
C ILE A 167 -10.07 -40.55 -2.40
N ARG A 168 -9.16 -40.41 -3.37
CA ARG A 168 -8.17 -41.45 -3.71
C ARG A 168 -7.16 -41.69 -2.59
N LEU A 169 -6.77 -40.64 -1.87
CA LEU A 169 -5.83 -40.74 -0.76
C LEU A 169 -6.43 -41.52 0.42
N LEU A 170 -7.73 -41.34 0.67
CA LEU A 170 -8.45 -41.90 1.81
C LEU A 170 -9.20 -43.21 1.48
N GLY A 171 -9.52 -43.44 0.20
CA GLY A 171 -10.25 -44.60 -0.28
C GLY A 171 -9.44 -45.89 -0.21
N GLY A 172 -10.09 -46.98 0.20
CA GLY A 172 -9.54 -48.34 0.26
C GLY A 172 -10.46 -49.38 -0.38
N PRO A 173 -10.10 -50.67 -0.38
CA PRO A 173 -10.98 -51.73 -0.86
C PRO A 173 -12.26 -51.76 -0.01
N GLY A 174 -13.43 -51.60 -0.65
CA GLY A 174 -14.73 -51.49 0.02
C GLY A 174 -15.13 -50.05 0.34
N ARG A 175 -15.35 -49.22 -0.68
CA ARG A 175 -15.71 -47.79 -0.56
C ARG A 175 -16.88 -47.57 0.40
N ASP A 176 -16.64 -46.77 1.44
CA ASP A 176 -17.67 -46.24 2.33
C ASP A 176 -17.94 -44.76 1.95
N LEU A 177 -18.98 -44.54 1.16
CA LEU A 177 -19.38 -43.22 0.70
C LEU A 177 -19.67 -42.25 1.85
N ARG A 178 -20.14 -42.75 3.00
CA ARG A 178 -20.43 -41.91 4.17
C ARG A 178 -19.13 -41.39 4.77
N HIS A 179 -18.14 -42.28 4.91
CA HIS A 179 -16.82 -41.92 5.41
C HIS A 179 -16.08 -40.99 4.44
N GLU A 180 -16.05 -41.32 3.15
CA GLU A 180 -15.40 -40.49 2.11
C GLU A 180 -16.02 -39.10 2.04
N SER A 181 -17.35 -38.99 2.12
CA SER A 181 -18.06 -37.69 2.13
C SER A 181 -17.73 -36.87 3.38
N LEU A 182 -17.69 -37.50 4.55
CA LEU A 182 -17.33 -36.84 5.81
C LEU A 182 -15.91 -36.28 5.75
N MET A 183 -14.94 -37.07 5.28
CA MET A 183 -13.56 -36.62 5.19
C MET A 183 -13.39 -35.50 4.17
N LEU A 184 -14.13 -35.54 3.06
CA LEU A 184 -14.16 -34.45 2.09
C LEU A 184 -14.76 -33.17 2.69
N ILE A 185 -15.85 -33.28 3.47
CA ILE A 185 -16.42 -32.15 4.20
C ILE A 185 -15.39 -31.57 5.17
N LEU A 186 -14.68 -32.41 5.94
CA LEU A 186 -13.65 -31.94 6.86
C LEU A 186 -12.49 -31.27 6.13
N PHE A 187 -12.07 -31.78 4.98
CA PHE A 187 -11.01 -31.19 4.18
C PHE A 187 -11.34 -29.75 3.74
N TRP A 188 -12.58 -29.50 3.33
CA TRP A 188 -13.00 -28.17 2.84
C TRP A 188 -13.49 -27.24 3.95
N LEU A 189 -14.27 -27.75 4.91
CA LEU A 189 -14.95 -26.95 5.93
C LEU A 189 -14.01 -26.50 7.05
N VAL A 190 -13.08 -27.37 7.47
CA VAL A 190 -12.16 -27.06 8.57
C VAL A 190 -11.25 -25.85 8.28
N PRO A 191 -10.61 -25.75 7.09
CA PRO A 191 -9.78 -24.58 6.78
C PRO A 191 -10.58 -23.36 6.31
N ALA A 192 -11.84 -23.50 5.85
CA ALA A 192 -12.60 -22.40 5.28
C ALA A 192 -12.63 -21.14 6.18
N PRO A 193 -12.86 -21.24 7.50
CA PRO A 193 -12.82 -20.06 8.36
C PRO A 193 -11.44 -19.38 8.42
N LEU A 194 -10.34 -20.15 8.38
CA LEU A 194 -8.97 -19.62 8.34
C LEU A 194 -8.69 -18.91 7.01
N ALA A 195 -9.33 -19.36 5.94
CA ALA A 195 -9.25 -18.75 4.62
C ALA A 195 -9.99 -17.41 4.53
N PHE A 196 -11.13 -17.30 5.21
CA PHE A 196 -11.99 -16.11 5.14
C PHE A 196 -11.71 -15.08 6.24
N LEU A 197 -11.06 -15.46 7.35
CA LEU A 197 -10.65 -14.56 8.44
C LEU A 197 -9.86 -13.31 7.98
N PRO A 198 -8.88 -13.42 7.07
CA PRO A 198 -8.18 -12.25 6.54
C PRO A 198 -9.10 -11.34 5.72
N GLY A 199 -10.02 -11.92 4.94
CA GLY A 199 -11.04 -11.18 4.21
C GLY A 199 -11.98 -10.41 5.15
N PHE A 200 -12.47 -11.05 6.22
CA PHE A 200 -13.27 -10.37 7.24
C PHE A 200 -12.51 -9.26 7.97
N SER A 201 -11.20 -9.42 8.18
CA SER A 201 -10.34 -8.37 8.77
C SER A 201 -10.15 -7.18 7.83
N ALA A 202 -10.01 -7.42 6.53
CA ALA A 202 -9.90 -6.37 5.50
C ALA A 202 -11.21 -5.58 5.33
N PHE A 203 -12.34 -6.14 5.75
CA PHE A 203 -13.65 -5.52 5.62
C PHE A 203 -14.06 -4.59 6.77
N ASN A 204 -13.23 -4.41 7.80
CA ASN A 204 -13.65 -3.77 9.06
C ASN A 204 -14.94 -4.37 9.65
N ALA A 205 -15.37 -5.56 9.21
CA ALA A 205 -16.59 -6.23 9.64
C ALA A 205 -16.51 -6.72 11.10
N LEU A 206 -15.32 -6.67 11.70
CA LEU A 206 -15.05 -6.96 13.11
C LEU A 206 -14.58 -5.71 13.89
N GLU A 207 -14.83 -4.50 13.37
CA GLU A 207 -14.58 -3.19 14.01
C GLU A 207 -13.20 -3.06 14.68
N GLU A 208 -12.12 -3.36 13.96
CA GLU A 208 -10.73 -3.20 14.42
C GLU A 208 -10.37 -3.95 15.73
N SER A 209 -11.27 -4.79 16.26
CA SER A 209 -11.10 -5.40 17.58
C SER A 209 -10.32 -6.73 17.47
N PRO A 210 -9.09 -6.81 18.02
CA PRO A 210 -8.36 -8.07 18.10
C PRO A 210 -9.14 -9.14 18.87
N LEU A 211 -9.99 -8.73 19.81
CA LEU A 211 -10.87 -9.63 20.57
C LEU A 211 -11.98 -10.22 19.72
N ALA A 212 -12.54 -9.46 18.77
CA ALA A 212 -13.55 -9.97 17.84
C ALA A 212 -12.93 -10.95 16.83
N TYR A 213 -11.71 -10.67 16.36
CA TYR A 213 -10.92 -11.59 15.54
C TYR A 213 -10.63 -12.91 16.27
N VAL A 214 -10.12 -12.82 17.51
CA VAL A 214 -9.86 -13.99 18.37
C VAL A 214 -11.16 -14.73 18.72
N GLY A 215 -12.25 -14.01 18.96
CA GLY A 215 -13.57 -14.56 19.26
C GLY A 215 -14.18 -15.33 18.08
N ALA A 216 -14.13 -14.78 16.86
CA ALA A 216 -14.58 -15.45 15.65
C ALA A 216 -13.74 -16.70 15.35
N PHE A 217 -12.41 -16.59 15.52
CA PHE A 217 -11.49 -17.73 15.44
C PHE A 217 -11.83 -18.81 16.48
N ALA A 218 -12.06 -18.44 17.73
CA ALA A 218 -12.42 -19.37 18.80
C ALA A 218 -13.78 -20.04 18.54
N ALA A 219 -14.79 -19.29 18.10
CA ALA A 219 -16.12 -19.81 17.78
C ALA A 219 -16.05 -20.86 16.66
N VAL A 220 -15.29 -20.59 15.61
CA VAL A 220 -14.98 -21.54 14.54
C VAL A 220 -14.30 -22.80 15.07
N VAL A 221 -13.24 -22.65 15.86
CA VAL A 221 -12.49 -23.78 16.40
C VAL A 221 -13.40 -24.63 17.30
N ILE A 222 -14.26 -23.99 18.09
CA ILE A 222 -15.28 -24.64 18.93
C ILE A 222 -16.31 -25.37 18.07
N SER A 223 -16.83 -24.75 16.99
CA SER A 223 -17.78 -25.40 16.07
C SER A 223 -17.15 -26.60 15.35
N VAL A 224 -15.90 -26.49 14.90
CA VAL A 224 -15.15 -27.60 14.30
C VAL A 224 -14.90 -28.69 15.34
N ALA A 225 -14.49 -28.34 16.57
CA ALA A 225 -14.30 -29.31 17.65
C ALA A 225 -15.62 -30.01 18.03
N ALA A 226 -16.73 -29.29 18.10
CA ALA A 226 -18.06 -29.83 18.35
C ALA A 226 -18.52 -30.76 17.22
N LEU A 227 -18.25 -30.41 15.96
CA LEU A 227 -18.52 -31.26 14.80
C LEU A 227 -17.68 -32.53 14.85
N LEU A 228 -16.39 -32.42 15.18
CA LEU A 228 -15.49 -33.57 15.33
C LEU A 228 -15.91 -34.49 16.48
N LEU A 229 -16.34 -33.93 17.63
CA LEU A 229 -16.89 -34.69 18.75
C LEU A 229 -18.19 -35.41 18.34
N TYR A 230 -19.13 -34.70 17.71
CA TYR A 230 -20.38 -35.27 17.21
C TYR A 230 -20.13 -36.45 16.25
N VAL A 231 -19.15 -36.31 15.37
CA VAL A 231 -18.75 -37.34 14.42
C VAL A 231 -18.14 -38.57 15.12
N ASP A 232 -17.37 -38.38 16.18
CA ASP A 232 -16.77 -39.48 16.97
C ASP A 232 -17.83 -40.30 17.74
N PHE A 233 -19.02 -39.73 17.95
CA PHE A 233 -20.19 -40.40 18.52
C PHE A 233 -21.02 -41.22 17.50
N LEU A 234 -20.71 -41.17 16.20
CA LEU A 234 -21.45 -41.93 15.20
C LEU A 234 -21.03 -43.43 15.17
N PRO A 235 -21.97 -44.37 14.92
CA PRO A 235 -21.66 -45.81 14.87
C PRO A 235 -20.63 -46.15 13.79
N ARG A 236 -19.63 -46.95 14.16
CA ARG A 236 -18.47 -47.31 13.33
C ARG A 236 -18.81 -48.36 12.28
N ALA A 237 -18.38 -48.14 11.03
CA ALA A 237 -18.16 -49.22 10.07
C ALA A 237 -16.87 -49.98 10.46
N ARG A 238 -16.80 -51.29 10.19
CA ARG A 238 -15.61 -52.10 10.48
C ARG A 238 -14.44 -51.65 9.59
N ASP A 239 -13.35 -51.19 10.21
CA ASP A 239 -12.12 -50.81 9.51
C ASP A 239 -11.44 -52.05 8.89
N PRO A 240 -11.14 -52.05 7.58
CA PRO A 240 -10.22 -53.01 7.00
C PRO A 240 -8.79 -52.66 7.40
N GLU A 241 -8.04 -53.62 7.96
CA GLU A 241 -6.64 -53.47 8.32
C GLU A 241 -5.76 -53.20 7.10
N THR A 242 -5.43 -51.93 6.82
CA THR A 242 -4.27 -51.55 6.02
C THR A 242 -3.72 -50.19 6.47
N ARG A 243 -2.40 -50.14 6.71
CA ARG A 243 -1.67 -49.03 7.36
C ARG A 243 -1.62 -47.75 6.53
N THR A 244 -2.33 -46.70 6.95
CA THR A 244 -1.98 -45.28 6.66
C THR A 244 -1.84 -44.50 7.96
N ALA A 245 -1.00 -45.00 8.87
CA ALA A 245 -0.80 -44.39 10.17
C ALA A 245 0.47 -43.52 10.18
N LEU A 246 0.30 -42.24 10.52
CA LEU A 246 1.38 -41.29 10.77
C LEU A 246 2.03 -41.55 12.14
N PRO A 247 3.36 -41.43 12.28
CA PRO A 247 3.98 -41.36 13.60
C PRO A 247 3.47 -40.09 14.30
N TRP A 248 2.90 -40.21 15.50
CA TRP A 248 2.44 -39.05 16.27
C TRP A 248 3.55 -38.04 16.54
N ARG A 249 4.80 -38.55 16.62
CA ARG A 249 6.01 -37.76 16.75
C ARG A 249 6.24 -36.83 15.56
N SER A 250 5.89 -37.25 14.34
CA SER A 250 6.02 -36.42 13.13
C SER A 250 4.96 -35.31 13.11
N VAL A 251 3.74 -35.59 13.57
CA VAL A 251 2.69 -34.57 13.71
C VAL A 251 3.07 -33.58 14.81
N ALA A 252 3.49 -34.06 15.98
CA ALA A 252 3.95 -33.21 17.09
C ALA A 252 5.17 -32.36 16.69
N ALA A 253 6.13 -32.91 15.95
CA ALA A 253 7.32 -32.19 15.49
C ALA A 253 7.00 -31.05 14.51
N VAL A 254 5.86 -31.07 13.82
CA VAL A 254 5.40 -29.97 12.95
C VAL A 254 4.45 -29.03 13.71
N ALA A 255 3.58 -29.59 14.57
CA ALA A 255 2.59 -28.84 15.33
C ALA A 255 3.21 -27.94 16.41
N LEU A 256 4.20 -28.44 17.16
CA LEU A 256 4.85 -27.67 18.24
C LEU A 256 5.56 -26.42 17.73
N PRO A 257 6.39 -26.48 16.67
CA PRO A 257 6.97 -25.28 16.08
C PRO A 257 5.91 -24.31 15.57
N LEU A 258 4.84 -24.79 14.90
CA LEU A 258 3.76 -23.90 14.44
C LEU A 258 3.01 -23.24 15.62
N LEU A 259 2.74 -23.97 16.70
CA LEU A 259 2.08 -23.44 17.89
C LEU A 259 2.92 -22.38 18.63
N LEU A 260 4.24 -22.40 18.48
CA LEU A 260 5.13 -21.40 19.08
C LEU A 260 5.46 -20.27 18.10
N PHE A 261 5.71 -20.62 16.84
CA PHE A 261 6.09 -19.69 15.78
C PHE A 261 4.94 -18.78 15.39
N VAL A 262 3.72 -19.29 15.23
CA VAL A 262 2.59 -18.46 14.78
C VAL A 262 2.26 -17.36 15.79
N PRO A 263 2.12 -17.63 17.10
CA PRO A 263 1.90 -16.57 18.09
C PRO A 263 3.10 -15.62 18.20
N ALA A 264 4.34 -16.12 18.12
CA ALA A 264 5.52 -15.26 18.15
C ALA A 264 5.58 -14.35 16.91
N TRP A 265 5.31 -14.88 15.72
CA TRP A 265 5.24 -14.12 14.48
C TRP A 265 4.13 -13.07 14.53
N VAL A 266 2.93 -13.47 14.97
CA VAL A 266 1.79 -12.57 15.18
C VAL A 266 2.12 -11.45 16.17
N GLY A 267 2.80 -11.77 17.27
CA GLY A 267 3.20 -10.78 18.27
C GLY A 267 4.26 -9.80 17.79
N VAL A 268 5.19 -10.24 16.93
CA VAL A 268 6.29 -9.40 16.42
C VAL A 268 5.89 -8.61 15.17
N PHE A 269 5.23 -9.26 14.21
CA PHE A 269 4.94 -8.71 12.88
C PHE A 269 3.51 -8.17 12.76
N GLY A 270 2.61 -8.51 13.69
CA GLY A 270 1.19 -8.18 13.58
C GLY A 270 0.38 -9.20 12.78
N VAL A 271 -0.94 -9.01 12.75
CA VAL A 271 -1.89 -9.86 11.99
C VAL A 271 -2.59 -9.08 10.89
N THR A 272 -2.80 -7.78 11.11
CA THR A 272 -3.52 -6.88 10.22
C THR A 272 -2.55 -5.96 9.48
N GLN A 273 -3.01 -5.36 8.38
CA GLN A 273 -2.21 -4.37 7.65
C GLN A 273 -1.86 -3.16 8.55
N GLN A 274 -2.78 -2.68 9.38
CA GLN A 274 -2.54 -1.58 10.32
C GLN A 274 -1.47 -1.93 11.39
N GLY A 275 -1.40 -3.20 11.80
CA GLY A 275 -0.40 -3.69 12.75
C GLY A 275 0.90 -4.20 12.10
N ALA A 276 1.06 -4.04 10.78
CA ALA A 276 2.13 -4.66 10.02
C ALA A 276 3.51 -4.08 10.39
N THR A 277 4.26 -4.80 11.21
CA THR A 277 5.68 -4.54 11.46
C THR A 277 6.51 -5.32 10.44
N GLY A 278 6.45 -4.92 9.17
CA GLY A 278 7.21 -5.56 8.10
C GLY A 278 8.70 -5.20 8.09
N LEU A 279 9.38 -5.58 7.02
CA LEU A 279 10.81 -5.39 6.80
C LEU A 279 11.05 -4.45 5.63
N LEU A 280 11.96 -3.50 5.79
CA LEU A 280 12.60 -2.81 4.67
C LEU A 280 13.63 -3.75 4.05
N LEU A 281 13.43 -4.10 2.78
CA LEU A 281 14.37 -4.94 2.02
C LEU A 281 15.57 -4.13 1.55
N GLU A 282 15.34 -2.87 1.23
CA GLU A 282 16.34 -1.89 0.83
C GLU A 282 15.84 -0.48 1.15
N THR A 283 16.71 0.50 0.94
CA THR A 283 16.30 1.91 1.05
C THR A 283 15.39 2.26 -0.12
N PRO A 284 14.15 2.75 0.12
CA PRO A 284 13.22 3.07 -0.97
C PRO A 284 13.82 4.09 -1.96
N PRO A 285 13.67 3.88 -3.29
CA PRO A 285 14.10 4.86 -4.29
C PRO A 285 13.50 6.24 -4.03
N VAL A 286 14.22 7.33 -4.29
CA VAL A 286 13.69 8.68 -4.03
C VAL A 286 12.44 8.97 -4.87
N GLN A 287 12.36 8.37 -6.06
CA GLN A 287 11.26 8.50 -7.01
C GLN A 287 9.91 8.00 -6.49
N VAL A 288 9.87 7.22 -5.41
CA VAL A 288 8.59 6.84 -4.80
C VAL A 288 8.11 7.84 -3.75
N GLU A 289 8.93 8.81 -3.32
CA GLU A 289 8.54 9.82 -2.34
C GLU A 289 7.16 10.44 -2.63
N PRO A 290 6.78 10.81 -3.86
CA PRO A 290 5.48 11.39 -4.16
C PRO A 290 4.28 10.52 -3.72
N ALA A 291 4.42 9.20 -3.73
CA ALA A 291 3.39 8.27 -3.27
C ALA A 291 3.22 8.28 -1.72
N TRP A 292 4.20 8.82 -1.01
CA TRP A 292 4.28 8.90 0.46
C TRP A 292 4.13 10.33 0.98
N LEU A 293 3.68 11.28 0.16
CA LEU A 293 3.46 12.66 0.59
C LEU A 293 2.06 12.89 1.18
N GLY A 294 1.06 12.09 0.81
CA GLY A 294 -0.34 12.43 1.14
C GLY A 294 -0.73 13.76 0.48
N ASP A 295 -1.51 14.59 1.17
CA ASP A 295 -1.73 15.96 0.72
C ASP A 295 -0.45 16.79 0.88
N LEU A 296 -0.11 17.57 -0.13
CA LEU A 296 1.10 18.37 -0.15
C LEU A 296 0.80 19.80 0.29
N GLY A 297 1.34 20.21 1.43
CA GLY A 297 1.30 21.60 1.89
C GLY A 297 2.36 22.45 1.20
N MET A 298 2.01 23.68 0.83
CA MET A 298 2.82 24.52 -0.06
C MET A 298 2.89 25.97 0.40
N ASN A 299 4.11 26.45 0.61
CA ASN A 299 4.39 27.84 0.94
C ASN A 299 5.22 28.50 -0.15
N LEU A 300 4.89 29.75 -0.46
CA LEU A 300 5.68 30.61 -1.33
C LEU A 300 6.27 31.75 -0.51
N GLU A 301 7.60 31.82 -0.43
CA GLU A 301 8.29 33.04 0.01
C GLU A 301 8.92 33.75 -1.18
N VAL A 302 8.76 35.06 -1.21
CA VAL A 302 9.27 35.94 -2.25
C VAL A 302 10.16 36.98 -1.61
N PHE A 303 11.43 37.02 -2.01
CA PHE A 303 12.37 38.06 -1.58
C PHE A 303 12.62 39.03 -2.72
N VAL A 304 12.33 40.31 -2.51
CA VAL A 304 12.57 41.38 -3.48
C VAL A 304 13.86 42.12 -3.15
N HIS A 305 14.83 42.05 -4.06
CA HIS A 305 16.12 42.74 -3.95
C HIS A 305 15.96 44.22 -4.31
N TYR A 306 16.89 45.09 -3.89
CA TYR A 306 16.81 46.54 -4.13
C TYR A 306 16.77 46.93 -5.62
N ASP A 307 17.38 46.11 -6.49
CA ASP A 307 17.33 46.27 -7.95
C ASP A 307 16.04 45.72 -8.58
N PHE A 308 15.08 45.30 -7.75
CA PHE A 308 13.83 44.65 -8.10
C PHE A 308 13.98 43.29 -8.78
N ASN A 309 15.15 42.65 -8.69
CA ASN A 309 15.19 41.21 -8.90
C ASN A 309 14.40 40.52 -7.77
N VAL A 310 13.89 39.35 -8.08
CA VAL A 310 13.08 38.57 -7.14
C VAL A 310 13.66 37.18 -7.01
N THR A 311 13.81 36.68 -5.79
CA THR A 311 14.12 35.28 -5.53
C THR A 311 12.90 34.63 -4.91
N LEU A 312 12.51 33.45 -5.38
CA LEU A 312 11.37 32.70 -4.87
C LEU A 312 11.86 31.46 -4.13
N PHE A 313 11.22 31.14 -3.02
CA PHE A 313 11.43 29.93 -2.25
C PHE A 313 10.10 29.20 -2.13
N TRP A 314 9.96 28.12 -2.88
CA TRP A 314 8.89 27.16 -2.66
C TRP A 314 9.28 26.24 -1.53
N ARG A 315 8.41 26.08 -0.53
CA ARG A 315 8.59 25.12 0.54
C ARG A 315 7.44 24.12 0.53
N PHE A 316 7.79 22.86 0.52
CA PHE A 316 6.85 21.75 0.45
C PHE A 316 6.94 20.85 1.68
N HIS A 317 5.80 20.34 2.11
CA HIS A 317 5.72 19.32 3.15
C HIS A 317 4.54 18.38 2.91
N GLY A 318 4.82 17.07 2.85
CA GLY A 318 3.77 16.05 2.75
C GLY A 318 3.11 15.79 4.10
N THR A 319 1.79 15.61 4.13
CA THR A 319 0.98 15.34 5.32
C THR A 319 0.62 13.87 5.52
N PHE A 320 1.30 12.96 4.80
CA PHE A 320 1.04 11.52 4.89
C PHE A 320 1.02 11.01 6.33
N VAL A 321 -0.06 10.30 6.67
CA VAL A 321 -0.22 9.63 7.96
C VAL A 321 -0.06 8.13 7.71
N ALA A 322 1.00 7.56 8.25
CA ALA A 322 1.25 6.12 8.14
C ALA A 322 0.14 5.31 8.84
N GLY A 323 -0.42 4.35 8.12
CA GLY A 323 -1.40 3.40 8.65
C GLY A 323 -0.77 2.22 9.38
N SER A 324 0.54 1.97 9.20
CA SER A 324 1.27 0.86 9.83
C SER A 324 2.71 1.20 10.23
N PRO A 325 3.35 0.40 11.12
CA PRO A 325 4.76 0.55 11.43
C PRO A 325 5.71 0.43 10.22
N LEU A 326 5.39 -0.42 9.23
CA LEU A 326 6.17 -0.53 7.99
C LEU A 326 6.07 0.76 7.17
N GLU A 327 4.87 1.31 7.01
CA GLU A 327 4.67 2.59 6.30
C GLU A 327 5.39 3.74 6.99
N ALA A 328 5.37 3.78 8.33
CA ALA A 328 6.09 4.78 9.10
C ALA A 328 7.61 4.69 8.87
N GLN A 329 8.17 3.48 8.75
CA GLN A 329 9.58 3.28 8.40
C GLN A 329 9.88 3.76 6.97
N ILE A 330 9.01 3.46 6.01
CA ILE A 330 9.17 3.91 4.61
C ILE A 330 9.13 5.44 4.54
N ALA A 331 8.09 6.06 5.09
CA ALA A 331 7.93 7.52 5.11
C ALA A 331 9.11 8.22 5.83
N ALA A 332 9.55 7.68 6.97
CA ALA A 332 10.70 8.21 7.70
C ALA A 332 12.00 8.15 6.88
N SER A 333 12.12 7.22 5.94
CA SER A 333 13.31 7.10 5.07
C SER A 333 13.51 8.30 4.14
N PHE A 334 12.47 9.11 3.89
CA PHE A 334 12.52 10.34 3.09
C PHE A 334 12.80 11.59 3.92
N ARG A 335 12.98 11.48 5.25
CA ARG A 335 13.21 12.67 6.09
C ARG A 335 14.38 13.54 5.61
N ASN A 336 15.44 12.89 5.13
CA ASN A 336 16.69 13.53 4.69
C ASN A 336 17.02 13.24 3.21
N ARG A 337 16.04 12.79 2.42
CA ARG A 337 16.20 12.50 0.99
C ARG A 337 14.98 13.01 0.26
N MET A 338 15.16 13.70 -0.86
CA MET A 338 14.04 14.22 -1.66
C MET A 338 14.17 13.84 -3.13
N ASP A 339 13.04 13.63 -3.78
CA ASP A 339 12.94 13.61 -5.23
C ASP A 339 13.08 15.04 -5.79
N ARG A 340 14.31 15.44 -6.07
CA ARG A 340 14.62 16.78 -6.59
C ARG A 340 13.91 17.05 -7.91
N ASP A 341 13.80 16.05 -8.78
CA ASP A 341 13.21 16.23 -10.11
C ASP A 341 11.69 16.45 -10.01
N PHE A 342 11.03 15.74 -9.09
CA PHE A 342 9.62 15.99 -8.77
C PHE A 342 9.40 17.43 -8.26
N TYR A 343 10.12 17.84 -7.21
CA TYR A 343 9.92 19.17 -6.61
C TYR A 343 10.32 20.31 -7.54
N ASN A 344 11.38 20.14 -8.34
CA ASN A 344 11.79 21.15 -9.32
C ASN A 344 10.75 21.33 -10.42
N ARG A 345 10.23 20.23 -10.99
CA ARG A 345 9.16 20.29 -12.00
C ARG A 345 7.89 20.92 -11.42
N LEU A 346 7.53 20.56 -10.19
CA LEU A 346 6.38 21.12 -9.50
C LEU A 346 6.54 22.63 -9.27
N ALA A 347 7.67 23.07 -8.71
CA ALA A 347 7.95 24.49 -8.47
C ALA A 347 7.95 25.33 -9.76
N LEU A 348 8.54 24.82 -10.84
CA LEU A 348 8.55 25.49 -12.15
C LEU A 348 7.16 25.56 -12.79
N THR A 349 6.29 24.58 -12.53
CA THR A 349 4.90 24.62 -13.00
C THR A 349 4.10 25.65 -12.19
N LEU A 350 4.18 25.57 -10.86
CA LEU A 350 3.44 26.46 -9.95
C LEU A 350 3.84 27.92 -10.07
N VAL A 351 5.12 28.21 -10.29
CA VAL A 351 5.59 29.59 -10.45
C VAL A 351 5.03 30.22 -11.72
N GLY A 352 4.92 29.47 -12.82
CA GLY A 352 4.33 29.94 -14.07
C GLY A 352 2.93 30.50 -13.85
N ASP A 353 2.11 29.76 -13.11
CA ASP A 353 0.74 30.14 -12.78
C ASP A 353 0.68 31.24 -11.70
N ALA A 354 1.60 31.22 -10.73
CA ALA A 354 1.61 32.18 -9.62
C ALA A 354 2.06 33.59 -10.02
N VAL A 355 2.99 33.74 -10.96
CA VAL A 355 3.51 35.05 -11.40
C VAL A 355 3.17 35.42 -12.83
N ASN A 356 2.48 34.53 -13.57
CA ASN A 356 2.18 34.67 -14.99
C ASN A 356 3.45 34.87 -15.85
N GLU A 357 4.54 34.19 -15.49
CA GLU A 357 5.81 34.17 -16.20
C GLU A 357 6.44 32.79 -16.06
N SER A 358 6.80 32.16 -17.19
CA SER A 358 7.32 30.79 -17.22
C SER A 358 8.85 30.71 -17.25
N SER A 359 9.55 31.83 -17.40
CA SER A 359 11.01 31.87 -17.52
C SER A 359 11.70 31.94 -16.16
N TRP A 360 11.73 30.81 -15.45
CA TRP A 360 12.41 30.65 -14.16
C TRP A 360 13.51 29.59 -14.22
N LEU A 361 14.54 29.78 -13.41
CA LEU A 361 15.67 28.86 -13.28
C LEU A 361 15.71 28.31 -11.85
N VAL A 362 15.92 27.00 -11.72
CA VAL A 362 16.17 26.38 -10.41
C VAL A 362 17.60 26.74 -9.99
N ALA A 363 17.70 27.55 -8.94
CA ALA A 363 18.98 27.94 -8.36
C ALA A 363 19.49 26.89 -7.35
N GLU A 364 18.58 26.35 -6.56
CA GLU A 364 18.88 25.38 -5.51
C GLU A 364 17.65 24.52 -5.20
N SER A 365 17.88 23.26 -4.82
CA SER A 365 16.83 22.36 -4.36
C SER A 365 17.38 21.41 -3.30
N ASP A 366 16.97 21.59 -2.04
CA ASP A 366 17.47 20.80 -0.92
C ASP A 366 16.50 20.70 0.27
N ILE A 367 16.81 19.83 1.23
CA ILE A 367 16.07 19.73 2.50
C ILE A 367 16.80 20.56 3.55
N HIS A 368 16.15 21.59 4.05
CA HIS A 368 16.72 22.45 5.08
C HIS A 368 16.10 22.08 6.44
N PRO A 369 16.86 21.47 7.38
CA PRO A 369 16.28 20.92 8.61
C PRO A 369 15.62 21.97 9.52
N ASN A 370 16.13 23.20 9.47
CA ASN A 370 15.64 24.33 10.27
C ASN A 370 14.56 25.15 9.56
N GLU A 371 14.32 24.90 8.27
CA GLU A 371 13.25 25.57 7.54
C GLU A 371 11.91 24.93 7.91
N THR A 372 10.91 25.78 8.04
CA THR A 372 9.57 25.38 8.42
C THR A 372 8.57 25.58 7.29
N VAL A 373 7.51 24.79 7.31
CA VAL A 373 6.36 24.91 6.40
C VAL A 373 5.10 25.04 7.24
N TRP A 374 4.25 25.98 6.88
CA TRP A 374 2.92 26.13 7.43
C TRP A 374 1.95 25.30 6.58
N VAL A 375 1.22 24.39 7.17
CA VAL A 375 0.30 23.50 6.45
C VAL A 375 -0.94 23.32 7.31
N LEU A 376 -2.12 23.61 6.76
CA LEU A 376 -3.41 23.35 7.42
C LEU A 376 -3.53 23.90 8.86
N GLY A 377 -2.93 25.06 9.16
CA GLY A 377 -2.99 25.65 10.50
C GLY A 377 -1.89 25.22 11.47
N GLN A 378 -0.90 24.44 11.02
CA GLN A 378 0.22 23.96 11.83
C GLN A 378 1.57 24.21 11.16
N THR A 379 2.63 24.32 11.96
CA THR A 379 3.99 24.49 11.47
C THR A 379 4.78 23.18 11.57
N TYR A 380 5.35 22.75 10.46
CA TYR A 380 6.19 21.56 10.34
C TYR A 380 7.66 21.94 10.08
N THR A 381 8.59 21.07 10.48
CA THR A 381 10.05 21.23 10.22
C THR A 381 10.50 20.31 9.10
N GLY A 382 11.69 20.55 8.54
CA GLY A 382 12.25 19.71 7.47
C GLY A 382 11.60 19.97 6.12
N ALA A 383 11.35 21.25 5.81
CA ALA A 383 10.84 21.69 4.53
C ALA A 383 11.69 21.17 3.37
N ARG A 384 11.05 20.72 2.30
CA ARG A 384 11.70 20.57 0.99
C ARG A 384 11.68 21.92 0.32
N VAL A 385 12.83 22.49 0.05
CA VAL A 385 12.96 23.86 -0.45
C VAL A 385 13.43 23.82 -1.90
N VAL A 386 12.72 24.53 -2.76
CA VAL A 386 13.16 24.83 -4.12
C VAL A 386 13.28 26.33 -4.27
N ARG A 387 14.50 26.79 -4.52
CA ARG A 387 14.79 28.19 -4.79
C ARG A 387 14.79 28.43 -6.29
N LEU A 388 13.98 29.38 -6.73
CA LEU A 388 13.93 29.84 -8.11
C LEU A 388 14.48 31.26 -8.22
N ASP A 389 15.27 31.49 -9.26
CA ASP A 389 15.72 32.81 -9.68
C ASP A 389 15.17 33.12 -11.09
N PRO A 390 14.89 34.39 -11.41
CA PRO A 390 14.31 34.78 -12.68
C PRO A 390 15.32 34.57 -13.80
N SER A 391 14.82 34.16 -14.96
CA SER A 391 15.63 34.11 -16.16
C SER A 391 16.14 35.52 -16.54
N PRO A 392 17.38 35.64 -17.02
CA PRO A 392 17.92 36.91 -17.52
C PRO A 392 17.07 37.57 -18.62
N PHE A 393 16.25 36.79 -19.34
CA PHE A 393 15.47 37.25 -20.47
C PHE A 393 14.19 38.01 -20.08
N ASN A 394 13.56 37.70 -18.94
CA ASN A 394 12.24 38.25 -18.54
C ASN A 394 12.17 38.70 -17.07
N ARG A 395 13.31 39.09 -16.46
CA ARG A 395 13.44 39.37 -15.02
C ARG A 395 12.46 40.36 -14.37
N PHE A 396 11.70 41.15 -15.15
CA PHE A 396 10.77 42.16 -14.64
C PHE A 396 9.35 42.05 -15.22
N SER A 397 9.03 41.03 -16.02
CA SER A 397 7.72 40.92 -16.71
C SER A 397 6.53 40.79 -15.75
N PHE A 398 6.77 40.24 -14.56
CA PHE A 398 5.79 40.04 -13.49
C PHE A 398 5.70 41.21 -12.49
N LEU A 399 6.41 42.32 -12.75
CA LEU A 399 6.36 43.53 -11.94
C LEU A 399 5.66 44.66 -12.70
N SER A 400 4.84 45.43 -11.98
CA SER A 400 4.20 46.64 -12.52
C SER A 400 4.83 47.87 -11.88
N ARG A 401 5.35 48.81 -12.70
CA ARG A 401 5.98 50.04 -12.21
C ARG A 401 5.13 51.26 -12.54
N VAL A 402 4.85 52.07 -11.52
CA VAL A 402 4.16 53.36 -11.64
C VAL A 402 4.96 54.42 -10.88
N GLY A 403 5.65 55.31 -11.62
CA GLY A 403 6.59 56.24 -11.01
C GLY A 403 7.75 55.50 -10.32
N ASN A 404 7.99 55.81 -9.04
CA ASN A 404 9.01 55.14 -8.21
C ASN A 404 8.48 53.88 -7.48
N ASP A 405 7.19 53.56 -7.64
CA ASP A 405 6.55 52.46 -6.95
C ASP A 405 6.53 51.24 -7.87
N THR A 406 6.95 50.09 -7.34
CA THR A 406 6.98 48.81 -8.06
C THR A 406 6.09 47.81 -7.33
N THR A 407 5.10 47.25 -8.02
CA THR A 407 4.12 46.31 -7.48
C THR A 407 4.40 44.91 -7.97
N LEU A 408 4.60 43.99 -7.03
CA LEU A 408 4.58 42.55 -7.24
C LEU A 408 3.14 42.05 -7.07
N THR A 409 2.65 41.26 -8.01
CA THR A 409 1.38 40.53 -7.90
C THR A 409 1.67 39.04 -7.95
N LEU A 410 1.13 38.30 -6.98
CA LEU A 410 1.18 36.85 -6.90
C LEU A 410 -0.24 36.31 -6.96
N HIS A 411 -0.43 35.22 -7.66
CA HIS A 411 -1.68 34.50 -7.77
C HIS A 411 -1.58 33.16 -7.04
N ASP A 412 -2.68 32.70 -6.46
CA ASP A 412 -2.78 31.30 -6.04
C ASP A 412 -2.95 30.44 -7.30
N PRO A 413 -1.97 29.58 -7.66
CA PRO A 413 -1.97 28.83 -8.91
C PRO A 413 -3.12 27.81 -9.00
N PHE A 414 -3.74 27.46 -7.87
CA PHE A 414 -4.87 26.52 -7.84
C PHE A 414 -6.23 27.21 -8.02
N ARG A 415 -6.27 28.53 -7.80
CA ARG A 415 -7.50 29.34 -7.88
C ARG A 415 -7.55 30.21 -9.13
N TYR A 416 -6.39 30.64 -9.60
CA TYR A 416 -6.26 31.56 -10.72
C TYR A 416 -5.88 30.80 -11.99
N GLN A 417 -6.88 30.57 -12.86
CA GLN A 417 -6.72 29.92 -14.17
C GLN A 417 -5.84 28.64 -14.12
N PRO A 418 -6.23 27.62 -13.34
CA PRO A 418 -5.37 26.47 -13.12
C PRO A 418 -5.09 25.74 -14.43
N THR A 419 -3.80 25.58 -14.75
CA THR A 419 -3.37 24.76 -15.90
C THR A 419 -3.52 23.26 -15.62
N VAL A 420 -3.61 22.87 -14.34
CA VAL A 420 -3.85 21.51 -13.87
C VAL A 420 -5.08 21.49 -12.97
N ALA A 421 -6.03 20.58 -13.23
CA ALA A 421 -7.17 20.39 -12.34
C ALA A 421 -6.67 19.86 -10.97
N SER A 422 -6.75 20.69 -9.93
CA SER A 422 -6.26 20.37 -8.58
C SER A 422 -7.19 20.95 -7.52
N ALA A 423 -7.36 20.22 -6.41
CA ALA A 423 -8.07 20.65 -5.21
C ALA A 423 -7.10 21.25 -4.15
N GLY A 424 -6.08 21.99 -4.58
CA GLY A 424 -5.06 22.60 -3.72
C GLY A 424 -5.28 24.09 -3.43
N TRP A 425 -4.40 24.67 -2.61
CA TRP A 425 -4.24 26.11 -2.36
C TRP A 425 -2.84 26.39 -1.83
N LEU A 426 -2.45 27.67 -1.76
CA LEU A 426 -1.23 28.09 -1.05
C LEU A 426 -1.51 28.19 0.45
N ASP A 427 -0.85 27.37 1.26
CA ASP A 427 -0.99 27.41 2.72
C ASP A 427 -0.38 28.68 3.31
N ALA A 428 0.72 29.18 2.76
CA ALA A 428 1.23 30.49 3.12
C ALA A 428 1.92 31.22 1.98
N VAL A 429 1.80 32.55 1.98
CA VAL A 429 2.53 33.46 1.09
C VAL A 429 3.26 34.50 1.93
N LYS A 430 4.58 34.58 1.79
CA LYS A 430 5.42 35.58 2.45
C LYS A 430 6.11 36.42 1.40
N VAL A 431 6.01 37.74 1.51
CA VAL A 431 6.78 38.67 0.67
C VAL A 431 7.69 39.49 1.57
N SER A 432 8.99 39.37 1.36
CA SER A 432 10.05 40.08 2.06
C SER A 432 10.87 40.93 1.09
N TRP A 433 11.60 41.91 1.60
CA TRP A 433 12.35 42.85 0.77
C TRP A 433 13.67 43.28 1.42
N GLU A 434 14.61 43.73 0.60
CA GLU A 434 15.93 44.16 1.05
C GLU A 434 15.87 45.42 1.94
N MET A 435 16.49 45.34 3.12
CA MET A 435 16.58 46.43 4.10
C MET A 435 18.03 46.78 4.48
N SER A 436 18.96 46.65 3.54
CA SER A 436 20.37 46.91 3.77
C SER A 436 20.67 48.42 3.88
N PRO A 437 21.62 48.86 4.72
CA PRO A 437 22.06 50.26 4.75
C PRO A 437 22.47 50.76 3.35
N GLY A 438 21.83 51.84 2.88
CA GLY A 438 22.07 52.41 1.55
C GLY A 438 21.42 51.67 0.37
N ARG A 439 20.69 50.59 0.63
CA ARG A 439 19.89 49.82 -0.34
C ARG A 439 18.63 49.28 0.35
N THR A 440 17.68 50.18 0.62
CA THR A 440 16.46 49.84 1.36
C THR A 440 15.22 49.98 0.48
N LEU A 441 14.41 48.93 0.43
CA LEU A 441 13.04 49.00 -0.05
C LEU A 441 12.09 49.19 1.13
N VAL A 442 11.06 50.02 0.93
CA VAL A 442 9.98 50.21 1.92
C VAL A 442 8.63 49.82 1.33
N PRO A 443 7.73 49.19 2.11
CA PRO A 443 6.39 48.88 1.66
C PRO A 443 5.54 50.16 1.62
N VAL A 444 4.95 50.43 0.47
CA VAL A 444 3.98 51.53 0.27
C VAL A 444 2.56 51.02 0.49
N ARG A 445 2.28 49.80 0.01
CA ARG A 445 0.97 49.17 0.10
C ARG A 445 1.09 47.65 0.05
N PHE A 446 0.20 46.95 0.73
CA PHE A 446 -0.06 45.53 0.50
C PHE A 446 -1.57 45.31 0.42
N ALA A 447 -1.99 44.32 -0.36
CA ALA A 447 -3.39 43.96 -0.54
C ALA A 447 -3.51 42.47 -0.88
N ALA A 448 -4.66 41.88 -0.57
CA ALA A 448 -5.02 40.54 -1.02
C ALA A 448 -6.53 40.49 -1.32
N SER A 449 -6.96 39.59 -2.20
CA SER A 449 -8.36 39.47 -2.64
C SER A 449 -8.84 38.03 -2.77
N GLY A 450 -10.15 37.80 -2.73
CA GLY A 450 -10.72 36.46 -2.97
C GLY A 450 -10.57 35.45 -1.84
N GLY A 451 -10.13 35.90 -0.65
CA GLY A 451 -9.95 35.10 0.56
C GLY A 451 -10.16 35.94 1.81
N THR A 452 -10.06 35.32 2.98
CA THR A 452 -10.40 35.93 4.28
C THR A 452 -9.25 35.94 5.29
N SER A 453 -8.09 35.34 4.95
CA SER A 453 -6.94 35.34 5.86
C SER A 453 -6.45 36.76 6.17
N ALA A 454 -5.96 36.98 7.39
CA ALA A 454 -5.38 38.25 7.78
C ALA A 454 -3.87 38.27 7.46
N ALA A 455 -3.35 39.44 7.10
CA ALA A 455 -1.92 39.62 6.89
C ALA A 455 -1.21 39.88 8.23
N THR A 456 -0.13 39.17 8.50
CA THR A 456 0.87 39.49 9.52
C THR A 456 1.93 40.40 8.90
N VAL A 457 2.10 41.61 9.45
CA VAL A 457 2.96 42.66 8.88
C VAL A 457 4.15 42.93 9.78
N SER A 458 5.34 43.05 9.19
CA SER A 458 6.57 43.47 9.85
C SER A 458 7.29 44.53 9.00
N ALA A 459 8.36 45.12 9.54
CA ALA A 459 9.16 46.12 8.84
C ALA A 459 9.78 45.60 7.53
N GLY A 460 10.10 44.29 7.48
CA GLY A 460 10.77 43.66 6.35
C GLY A 460 9.97 42.61 5.60
N TYR A 461 8.72 42.35 5.99
CA TYR A 461 7.88 41.38 5.29
C TYR A 461 6.39 41.58 5.54
N VAL A 462 5.59 40.97 4.67
CA VAL A 462 4.17 40.68 4.88
C VAL A 462 3.95 39.18 4.69
N LEU A 463 3.11 38.58 5.53
CA LEU A 463 2.85 37.14 5.56
C LEU A 463 1.34 36.89 5.61
N TRP A 464 0.84 36.02 4.74
CA TRP A 464 -0.52 35.50 4.76
C TRP A 464 -0.47 34.00 5.03
N GLU A 465 -1.08 33.57 6.13
CA GLU A 465 -1.21 32.15 6.51
C GLU A 465 -2.67 31.73 6.34
N ASN A 466 -2.91 30.76 5.45
CA ASN A 466 -4.23 30.30 5.06
C ASN A 466 -4.48 28.93 5.72
N PRO A 467 -5.29 28.83 6.78
CA PRO A 467 -5.53 27.57 7.48
C PRO A 467 -6.30 26.53 6.64
N ASN A 468 -6.95 26.95 5.55
CA ASN A 468 -7.65 26.08 4.62
C ASN A 468 -7.89 26.77 3.27
N GLY A 469 -8.27 25.97 2.27
CA GLY A 469 -8.60 26.44 0.92
C GLY A 469 -9.54 27.65 0.94
N PRO A 470 -10.77 27.56 1.48
CA PRO A 470 -11.72 28.68 1.50
C PRO A 470 -11.17 30.01 2.03
N SER A 471 -10.25 29.97 3.01
CA SER A 471 -9.61 31.17 3.56
C SER A 471 -8.53 31.78 2.67
N ALA A 472 -7.94 30.99 1.76
CA ALA A 472 -6.85 31.42 0.89
C ALA A 472 -7.27 32.51 -0.10
N HIS A 473 -6.40 33.47 -0.33
CA HIS A 473 -6.64 34.54 -1.30
C HIS A 473 -6.38 34.03 -2.72
N THR A 474 -7.06 34.63 -3.70
CA THR A 474 -6.78 34.38 -5.12
C THR A 474 -5.60 35.20 -5.62
N THR A 475 -5.30 36.33 -4.96
CA THR A 475 -4.26 37.26 -5.38
C THR A 475 -3.69 37.98 -4.17
N TYR A 476 -2.37 38.18 -4.18
CA TYR A 476 -1.57 38.83 -3.16
C TYR A 476 -0.72 39.91 -3.84
N GLN A 477 -0.67 41.11 -3.27
CA GLN A 477 0.02 42.25 -3.86
C GLN A 477 0.86 42.99 -2.82
N VAL A 478 2.07 43.37 -3.21
CA VAL A 478 2.94 44.24 -2.41
C VAL A 478 3.57 45.29 -3.33
N THR A 479 3.41 46.55 -2.97
CA THR A 479 4.01 47.71 -3.64
C THR A 479 5.18 48.21 -2.79
N LEU A 480 6.35 48.26 -3.42
CA LEU A 480 7.62 48.65 -2.80
C LEU A 480 8.20 49.90 -3.47
N ARG A 481 8.93 50.69 -2.69
CA ARG A 481 9.65 51.88 -3.16
C ARG A 481 11.10 51.85 -2.67
N PRO A 482 12.08 52.22 -3.50
CA PRO A 482 13.46 52.40 -3.04
C PRO A 482 13.62 53.72 -2.30
N VAL A 483 14.38 53.70 -1.20
CA VAL A 483 14.69 54.87 -0.36
C VAL A 483 16.21 55.07 -0.28
#